data_AF-A0A960UV45-F1
#
_entry.id   AF-A0A960UV45-F1
#
_cell.length_a   1.000
_cell.length_b   1.000
_cell.length_c   1.000
_cell.angle_alpha   90.00
_cell.angle_beta   90.00
_cell.angle_gamma   90.00
#
_symmetry.space_group_name_H-M   'P 1'
#
loop_
_entity.id
_entity.type
_entity.pdbx_description
1 polymer ?
#
loop_
_entity_poly.entity_id
_entity_poly.type
_entity_poly.pdbx_seq_one_letter_code
_entity_poly.pdbx_strand_id
1 'polypeptide(L)'
;LGLRNPTVLTFISISTPGKANSVIGMADEALKRISKQRADLGAYQNRLEHAAKGLMNAYENIQASESRIRDTDMAERMISFTRYQVLTQAATAMLAQANQKPQTVLQLLR
;
A
#
# COMPACT_ATOMS: atom_id res chain seq x y z
N LEU A 1 -33.13 -30.97 -13.66
CA LEU A 1 -31.84 -31.09 -12.95
C LEU A 1 -32.13 -31.68 -11.57
N GLY A 2 -32.27 -33.01 -11.49
CA GLY A 2 -32.69 -33.72 -10.28
C GLY A 2 -31.48 -34.23 -9.50
N LEU A 3 -31.57 -34.21 -8.17
CA LEU A 3 -30.54 -34.68 -7.26
C LEU A 3 -30.27 -36.18 -7.54
N ARG A 4 -29.14 -36.49 -8.19
CA ARG A 4 -28.70 -37.87 -8.48
C ARG A 4 -27.76 -38.32 -7.36
N ASN A 5 -28.03 -39.49 -6.82
CA ASN A 5 -27.07 -40.22 -6.00
C ASN A 5 -25.92 -40.71 -6.92
N PRO A 6 -24.64 -40.37 -6.66
CA PRO A 6 -23.53 -40.77 -7.53
C PRO A 6 -23.23 -42.28 -7.52
N THR A 7 -23.84 -43.06 -6.60
CA THR A 7 -23.60 -44.51 -6.49
C THR A 7 -24.68 -45.36 -7.18
N VAL A 8 -25.88 -44.82 -7.40
CA VAL A 8 -26.98 -45.53 -8.08
C VAL A 8 -27.74 -44.54 -8.95
N LEU A 9 -27.78 -44.80 -10.26
CA LEU A 9 -28.40 -43.97 -11.31
C LEU A 9 -29.94 -43.94 -11.25
N THR A 10 -30.55 -43.94 -10.06
CA THR A 10 -32.00 -43.86 -9.87
C THR A 10 -32.43 -42.49 -9.34
N PHE A 11 -33.61 -42.05 -9.76
CA PHE A 11 -34.22 -40.81 -9.27
C PHE A 11 -34.54 -40.97 -7.77
N ILE A 12 -34.10 -40.00 -6.97
CA ILE A 12 -34.49 -39.88 -5.56
C ILE A 12 -36.03 -39.83 -5.48
N SER A 13 -36.64 -40.82 -4.85
CA SER A 13 -38.09 -40.97 -4.75
C SER A 13 -38.53 -40.88 -3.28
N ILE A 14 -39.47 -39.99 -2.97
CA ILE A 14 -40.00 -39.72 -1.61
C ILE A 14 -41.29 -40.54 -1.37
N SER A 15 -41.59 -41.53 -2.22
CA SER A 15 -42.87 -42.24 -2.21
C SER A 15 -43.10 -43.14 -0.99
N THR A 16 -42.05 -43.47 -0.24
CA THR A 16 -42.17 -44.25 1.01
C THR A 16 -41.48 -43.52 2.16
N PRO A 17 -41.96 -43.69 3.42
CA PRO A 17 -41.35 -43.05 4.59
C PRO A 17 -39.87 -43.37 4.76
N GLY A 18 -39.47 -44.61 4.48
CA GLY A 18 -38.06 -45.03 4.55
C GLY A 18 -37.17 -44.34 3.51
N LYS A 19 -37.65 -44.16 2.27
CA LYS A 19 -36.90 -43.44 1.24
C LYS A 19 -36.84 -41.94 1.53
N ALA A 20 -37.92 -41.36 2.05
CA ALA A 20 -37.93 -39.97 2.50
C ALA A 20 -36.85 -39.69 3.56
N ASN A 21 -36.72 -40.57 4.56
CA ASN A 21 -35.67 -40.43 5.59
C ASN A 21 -34.25 -40.54 5.03
N SER A 22 -34.00 -41.45 4.09
CA SER A 22 -32.68 -41.56 3.45
C SER A 22 -32.31 -40.31 2.65
N VAL A 23 -33.30 -39.68 2.01
CA VAL A 23 -33.11 -38.45 1.21
C VAL A 23 -32.82 -37.26 2.11
N ILE A 24 -33.50 -37.16 3.26
CA ILE A 24 -33.22 -36.14 4.28
C ILE A 24 -31.78 -36.31 4.79
N GLY A 25 -31.34 -37.53 5.09
CA GLY A 25 -29.96 -37.80 5.51
C GLY A 25 -28.91 -37.40 4.46
N MET A 26 -29.16 -37.69 3.18
CA MET A 26 -28.28 -37.26 2.08
C MET A 26 -28.26 -35.73 1.92
N ALA A 27 -29.42 -35.08 2.04
CA ALA A 27 -29.51 -33.63 1.98
C ALA A 27 -28.78 -32.97 3.16
N ASP A 28 -28.91 -33.51 4.36
CA ASP A 28 -28.18 -33.03 5.55
C ASP A 28 -26.67 -33.17 5.39
N GLU A 29 -26.19 -34.26 4.80
CA GLU A 29 -24.76 -34.42 4.54
C GLU A 29 -24.27 -33.42 3.47
N ALA A 30 -25.04 -33.22 2.40
CA ALA A 30 -24.72 -32.23 1.38
C ALA A 30 -24.72 -30.80 1.97
N LEU A 31 -25.69 -30.47 2.81
CA LEU A 31 -25.77 -29.19 3.52
C LEU A 31 -24.57 -29.01 4.46
N LYS A 32 -24.16 -30.04 5.22
CA LYS A 32 -22.96 -29.99 6.06
C LYS A 32 -21.70 -29.71 5.24
N ARG A 33 -21.56 -30.33 4.06
CA ARG A 33 -20.41 -30.08 3.16
C ARG A 33 -20.39 -28.64 2.65
N ILE A 34 -21.53 -28.11 2.20
CA ILE A 34 -21.66 -26.71 1.74
C ILE A 34 -21.40 -25.74 2.89
N SER A 35 -21.96 -25.98 4.08
CA SER A 35 -21.72 -25.14 5.25
C SER A 35 -20.26 -25.13 5.67
N LYS A 36 -19.57 -26.26 5.58
CA LYS A 36 -18.12 -26.33 5.82
C LYS A 36 -17.34 -25.49 4.81
N GLN A 37 -17.62 -25.64 3.52
CA GLN A 37 -16.98 -24.84 2.47
C GLN A 37 -17.26 -23.33 2.66
N ARG A 38 -18.48 -22.95 3.05
CA ARG A 38 -18.83 -21.57 3.34
C ARG A 38 -18.07 -21.01 4.54
N ALA A 39 -17.92 -21.81 5.60
CA ALA A 39 -17.12 -21.43 6.76
C ALA A 39 -15.64 -21.22 6.39
N ASP A 40 -15.07 -22.11 5.58
CA ASP A 40 -13.69 -21.99 5.10
C ASP A 40 -13.52 -20.72 4.24
N LEU A 41 -14.45 -20.44 3.33
CA LEU A 41 -14.44 -19.20 2.54
C LEU A 41 -14.55 -17.94 3.41
N GLY A 42 -15.37 -17.96 4.46
CA GLY A 42 -15.45 -16.86 5.43
C GLY A 42 -14.14 -16.65 6.20
N ALA A 43 -13.45 -17.75 6.56
CA ALA A 43 -12.13 -17.67 7.18
C ALA A 43 -11.08 -17.09 6.23
N TYR A 44 -11.09 -17.49 4.95
CA TYR A 44 -10.21 -16.89 3.94
C TYR A 44 -10.52 -15.40 3.71
N GLN A 45 -11.79 -15.02 3.66
CA GLN A 45 -12.19 -13.62 3.54
C GLN A 45 -11.63 -12.79 4.71
N ASN A 46 -11.79 -13.25 5.95
CA ASN A 46 -11.24 -12.57 7.12
C ASN A 46 -9.71 -12.45 7.05
N ARG A 47 -9.01 -13.50 6.64
CA ARG A 47 -7.55 -13.46 6.44
C ARG A 47 -7.14 -12.45 5.37
N LEU A 48 -7.87 -12.40 4.26
CA LEU A 48 -7.61 -11.44 3.18
C LEU A 48 -7.89 -10.01 3.64
N GLU A 49 -8.95 -9.79 4.43
CA GLU A 49 -9.26 -8.47 4.98
C GLU A 49 -8.20 -8.00 5.98
N HIS A 50 -7.73 -8.89 6.86
CA HIS A 50 -6.62 -8.59 7.77
C HIS A 50 -5.31 -8.33 7.01
N ALA A 51 -5.00 -9.13 5.99
CA ALA A 51 -3.82 -8.92 5.15
C ALA A 51 -3.90 -7.57 4.41
N ALA A 52 -5.06 -7.24 3.84
CA ALA A 52 -5.28 -5.97 3.15
C ALA A 52 -5.11 -4.78 4.10
N LYS A 53 -5.69 -4.83 5.30
CA LYS A 53 -5.52 -3.80 6.34
C LYS A 53 -4.04 -3.65 6.75
N GLY A 54 -3.34 -4.76 6.94
CA GLY A 54 -1.90 -4.75 7.24
C GLY A 54 -1.07 -4.12 6.12
N LEU A 55 -1.39 -4.44 4.86
CA LEU A 55 -0.73 -3.87 3.69
C LEU A 55 -1.02 -2.38 3.54
N MET A 56 -2.24 -1.91 3.80
CA MET A 56 -2.57 -0.48 3.78
C MET A 56 -1.77 0.29 4.83
N ASN A 57 -1.68 -0.23 6.06
CA ASN A 57 -0.86 0.40 7.11
C ASN A 57 0.63 0.41 6.73
N ALA A 58 1.14 -0.69 6.16
CA ALA A 58 2.52 -0.75 5.67
C ALA A 58 2.77 0.26 4.54
N TYR A 59 1.82 0.38 3.62
CA TYR A 59 1.86 1.35 2.52
C TYR A 59 1.89 2.79 3.05
N GLU A 60 1.01 3.13 4.00
CA GLU A 60 0.99 4.46 4.63
C GLU A 60 2.33 4.77 5.34
N ASN A 61 2.87 3.80 6.08
CA ASN A 61 4.17 3.95 6.74
C ASN A 61 5.33 4.14 5.76
N ILE A 62 5.32 3.40 4.64
CA ILE A 62 6.34 3.53 3.58
C ILE A 62 6.21 4.89 2.89
N GLN A 63 4.99 5.30 2.51
CA GLN A 63 4.74 6.59 1.88
C GLN A 63 5.15 7.76 2.79
N ALA A 64 4.83 7.70 4.08
CA ALA A 64 5.24 8.71 5.05
C ALA A 64 6.77 8.76 5.22
N SER A 65 7.43 7.59 5.20
CA SER A 65 8.90 7.52 5.25
C SER A 65 9.54 8.03 3.98
N GLU A 66 8.98 7.71 2.82
CA GLU A 66 9.43 8.21 1.53
C GLU A 66 9.27 9.74 1.43
N SER A 67 8.15 10.29 1.89
CA SER A 67 7.95 11.75 1.98
C SER A 67 9.04 12.38 2.83
N ARG A 68 9.31 11.83 4.03
CA ARG A 68 10.39 12.34 4.90
C ARG A 68 11.75 12.31 4.23
N ILE A 69 12.09 11.23 3.53
CA ILE A 69 13.37 11.11 2.81
C ILE A 69 13.43 12.15 1.69
N ARG A 70 12.41 12.21 0.82
CA ARG A 70 12.36 13.18 -0.28
C ARG A 70 12.42 14.62 0.21
N ASP A 71 11.69 14.95 1.27
CA ASP A 71 11.67 16.29 1.85
C ASP A 71 13.03 16.65 2.47
N THR A 72 13.69 15.70 3.12
CA THR A 72 15.05 15.88 3.68
C THR A 72 16.08 16.11 2.56
N ASP A 73 16.06 15.27 1.53
CA ASP A 73 16.96 15.37 0.38
C ASP A 73 16.74 16.69 -0.40
N MET A 74 15.48 17.11 -0.56
CA MET A 74 15.13 18.39 -1.19
C MET A 74 15.57 19.58 -0.33
N ALA A 75 15.43 19.50 0.99
CA ALA A 75 15.92 20.53 1.89
C ALA A 75 17.45 20.68 1.81
N GLU A 76 18.20 19.57 1.82
CA GLU A 76 19.67 19.60 1.66
C GLU A 76 20.10 20.20 0.31
N ARG A 77 19.41 19.81 -0.78
CA ARG A 77 19.67 20.35 -2.11
C ARG A 77 19.31 21.83 -2.21
N MET A 78 18.24 22.28 -1.56
CA MET A 78 17.86 23.69 -1.52
C MET A 78 18.85 24.51 -0.70
N ILE A 79 19.29 24.02 0.47
CA ILE A 79 20.29 24.69 1.31
C ILE A 79 21.61 24.85 0.55
N SER A 80 22.09 23.79 -0.09
CA SER A 80 23.31 23.86 -0.91
C SER A 80 23.15 24.83 -2.07
N PHE A 81 22.03 24.80 -2.78
CA PHE A 81 21.72 25.76 -3.85
C PHE A 81 21.70 27.21 -3.36
N THR A 82 20.98 27.50 -2.27
CA THR A 82 20.95 28.83 -1.65
C THR A 82 22.33 29.26 -1.18
N ARG A 83 23.12 28.35 -0.57
CA ARG A 83 24.51 28.63 -0.18
C ARG A 83 25.36 29.02 -1.40
N TYR A 84 25.23 28.31 -2.52
CA TYR A 84 25.94 28.67 -3.75
C TYR A 84 25.47 30.02 -4.31
N GLN A 85 24.17 30.32 -4.30
CA GLN A 85 23.65 31.62 -4.73
C GLN A 85 24.14 32.77 -3.84
N VAL A 86 24.16 32.57 -2.52
CA VAL A 86 24.70 33.56 -1.58
C VAL A 86 26.20 33.74 -1.80
N LEU A 87 26.95 32.66 -2.03
CA LEU A 87 28.38 32.72 -2.30
C LEU A 87 28.67 33.49 -3.61
N THR A 88 27.90 33.28 -4.67
CA THR A 88 28.09 33.99 -5.94
C THR A 88 27.73 35.47 -5.81
N GLN A 89 26.64 35.81 -5.12
CA GLN A 89 26.30 37.21 -4.82
C GLN A 89 27.33 37.88 -3.90
N ALA A 90 27.84 37.16 -2.90
CA ALA A 90 28.91 37.65 -2.03
C ALA A 90 30.22 37.83 -2.81
N ALA A 91 30.56 36.92 -3.72
CA ALA A 91 31.75 37.01 -4.55
C ALA A 91 31.69 38.21 -5.50
N THR A 92 30.52 38.51 -6.10
CA THR A 92 30.35 39.71 -6.94
C THR A 92 30.41 41.00 -6.13
N ALA A 93 29.77 41.05 -4.96
CA ALA A 93 29.86 42.19 -4.05
C ALA A 93 31.29 42.40 -3.51
N MET A 94 31.99 41.31 -3.16
CA MET A 94 33.38 41.33 -2.71
C MET A 94 34.34 41.73 -3.84
N LEU A 95 34.12 41.29 -5.08
CA LEU A 95 34.90 41.77 -6.23
C LEU A 95 34.67 43.26 -6.47
N ALA A 96 33.43 43.74 -6.39
CA ALA A 96 33.13 45.17 -6.51
C ALA A 96 33.83 45.98 -5.41
N GLN A 97 33.81 45.51 -4.16
CA GLN A 97 34.48 46.17 -3.04
C GLN A 97 36.01 46.07 -3.10
N ALA A 98 36.56 44.96 -3.59
CA ALA A 98 37.98 44.79 -3.83
C ALA A 98 38.50 45.70 -4.95
N ASN A 99 37.68 46.02 -5.96
CA ASN A 99 38.03 46.96 -7.04
C ASN A 99 37.95 48.43 -6.60
N GLN A 100 37.09 48.78 -5.63
CA GLN A 100 36.99 50.16 -5.11
C GLN A 100 38.10 50.53 -4.11
N LYS A 101 38.66 49.55 -3.38
CA LYS A 101 39.80 49.77 -2.46
C LYS A 101 41.06 50.33 -3.15
N PRO A 102 41.55 49.83 -4.30
CA PRO A 102 42.73 50.39 -4.95
C PRO A 102 42.49 51.79 -5.54
N GLN A 103 41.26 52.12 -5.97
CA GLN A 103 40.93 53.47 -6.46
C GLN A 103 40.95 54.53 -5.35
N THR A 104 40.50 54.18 -4.15
CA THR A 104 40.57 55.07 -2.97
C THR A 104 42.02 55.28 -2.52
N VAL A 105 42.88 54.27 -2.63
CA VAL A 105 44.32 54.42 -2.36
C VAL A 105 45.01 55.29 -3.42
N LEU A 106 44.63 55.18 -4.69
CA LEU A 106 45.15 56.06 -5.75
C LEU A 106 44.77 57.53 -5.58
N GLN A 107 43.61 57.82 -4.96
CA GLN A 107 43.21 59.19 -4.61
C GLN A 107 44.03 59.75 -3.43
N LEU A 108 44.53 58.90 -2.53
CA LEU A 108 45.41 59.31 -1.42
C LEU A 108 46.88 59.51 -1.84
N LEU A 109 47.25 59.09 -3.05
CA LEU A 109 48.60 59.24 -3.64
C LEU A 109 48.70 60.42 -4.63
N ARG A 110 47.68 61.28 -4.71
CA ARG A 110 47.68 62.54 -5.47
C ARG A 110 47.72 63.73 -4.51
#